data_AF-A0A2A4S039-F1
#
_entry.id   AF-A0A2A4S039-F1
#
_cell.length_a   1.000
_cell.length_b   1.000
_cell.length_c   1.000
_cell.angle_alpha   90.00
_cell.angle_beta   90.00
_cell.angle_gamma   90.00
#
_symmetry.space_group_name_H-M   'P 1'
#
loop_
_entity.id
_entity.type
_entity.pdbx_description
1 polymer ?
#
loop_
_entity_poly.entity_id
_entity_poly.type
_entity_poly.pdbx_seq_one_letter_code
_entity_poly.pdbx_strand_id
1 'polypeptide(L)'
;MKQPPNQKDSDRFELYVIQLMRFYDIRRSHIAVRIEGNGHTVKRALDPQDSLTTSHGNILLTRKTIEQMLMEKGWDGDPLALWDEYDNI
;
A
#
# COMPACT_ATOMS: atom_id res chain seq x y z
N MET A 1 1.54 -6.61 22.72
CA MET A 1 1.55 -6.74 21.25
C MET A 1 0.35 -5.95 20.73
N LYS A 2 0.54 -5.00 19.80
CA LYS A 2 -0.59 -4.27 19.20
C LYS A 2 -1.09 -5.10 18.01
N GLN A 3 -2.38 -5.39 17.96
CA GLN A 3 -2.98 -6.14 16.86
C GLN A 3 -3.13 -5.20 15.64
N PRO A 4 -2.94 -5.71 14.41
CA PRO A 4 -3.23 -4.94 13.21
C PRO A 4 -4.74 -4.64 13.13
N PRO A 5 -5.14 -3.57 12.42
CA PRO A 5 -6.54 -3.23 12.25
C PRO A 5 -7.31 -4.38 11.58
N ASN A 6 -8.53 -4.62 12.05
CA ASN A 6 -9.44 -5.63 11.50
C ASN A 6 -10.05 -5.08 10.20
N GLN A 7 -10.08 -5.86 9.13
CA GLN A 7 -10.51 -5.48 7.77
C GLN A 7 -11.95 -4.91 7.68
N LYS A 8 -12.75 -5.01 8.75
CA LYS A 8 -14.21 -4.77 8.73
C LYS A 8 -14.68 -3.39 9.24
N ASP A 9 -13.80 -2.52 9.72
CA ASP A 9 -14.18 -1.23 10.30
C ASP A 9 -13.97 -0.07 9.30
N SER A 10 -14.74 -0.10 8.20
CA SER A 10 -14.60 0.74 7.00
C SER A 10 -15.59 1.92 6.91
N ASP A 11 -15.74 2.69 7.99
CA ASP A 11 -16.59 3.91 7.97
C ASP A 11 -15.91 5.17 7.40
N ARG A 12 -14.68 5.03 6.90
CA ARG A 12 -14.05 5.95 5.93
C ARG A 12 -13.27 5.08 4.96
N PHE A 13 -13.39 5.32 3.67
CA PHE A 13 -12.82 4.56 2.54
C PHE A 13 -11.26 4.57 2.53
N GLU A 14 -10.62 4.32 3.66
CA GLU A 14 -9.19 4.22 3.80
C GLU A 14 -8.79 2.77 3.59
N LEU A 15 -8.26 2.49 2.40
CA LEU A 15 -7.83 1.16 1.96
C LEU A 15 -6.90 0.52 2.98
N TYR A 16 -7.10 -0.78 3.23
CA TYR A 16 -6.37 -1.53 4.26
C TYR A 16 -4.84 -1.36 4.18
N VAL A 17 -4.26 -1.28 2.98
CA VAL A 17 -2.82 -1.05 2.81
C VAL A 17 -2.34 0.26 3.45
N ILE A 18 -3.15 1.33 3.37
CA ILE A 18 -2.79 2.64 3.92
C ILE A 18 -2.80 2.57 5.45
N GLN A 19 -3.75 1.82 6.02
CA GLN A 19 -3.81 1.59 7.46
C GLN A 19 -2.59 0.80 7.96
N LEU A 20 -2.21 -0.27 7.24
CA LEU A 20 -1.00 -1.05 7.54
C LEU A 20 0.27 -0.20 7.43
N MET A 21 0.38 0.59 6.36
CA MET A 21 1.49 1.53 6.19
C MET A 21 1.62 2.48 7.38
N ARG A 22 0.50 3.04 7.88
CA ARG A 22 0.51 3.90 9.07
C ARG A 22 0.91 3.13 10.33
N PHE A 23 0.39 1.92 10.52
CA PHE A 23 0.71 1.08 11.68
C PHE A 23 2.22 0.77 11.78
N TYR A 24 2.88 0.52 10.64
CA TYR A 24 4.31 0.21 10.56
C TYR A 24 5.22 1.44 10.31
N ASP A 25 4.69 2.67 10.36
CA ASP A 25 5.38 3.93 10.05
C ASP A 25 6.07 3.93 8.67
N ILE A 26 5.39 3.36 7.67
CA ILE A 26 5.79 3.38 6.27
C ILE A 26 5.13 4.58 5.59
N ARG A 27 5.96 5.54 5.17
CA ARG A 27 5.52 6.76 4.49
C ARG A 27 5.69 6.63 2.98
N ARG A 28 4.87 7.33 2.20
CA ARG A 28 4.99 7.40 0.73
C ARG A 28 6.38 7.84 0.26
N SER A 29 7.05 8.70 1.02
CA SER A 29 8.43 9.12 0.75
C SER A 29 9.43 7.97 0.87
N HIS A 30 9.26 7.06 1.83
CA HIS A 30 10.14 5.89 1.97
C HIS A 30 10.01 4.97 0.75
N ILE A 31 8.78 4.77 0.27
CA ILE A 31 8.50 3.98 -0.93
C ILE A 31 9.11 4.66 -2.16
N ALA A 32 8.91 5.98 -2.31
CA ALA A 32 9.46 6.75 -3.42
C ALA A 32 10.99 6.64 -3.49
N VAL A 33 11.68 6.70 -2.35
CA VAL A 33 13.14 6.51 -2.27
C VAL A 33 13.55 5.11 -2.75
N ARG A 34 12.82 4.05 -2.35
CA ARG A 34 13.16 2.68 -2.74
C ARG A 34 12.94 2.36 -4.21
N ILE A 35 11.90 2.94 -4.82
CA ILE A 35 11.60 2.73 -6.23
C ILE A 35 12.33 3.71 -7.15
N GLU A 36 13.26 4.51 -6.60
CA GLU A 36 13.96 5.60 -7.30
C GLU A 36 12.99 6.56 -8.03
N GLY A 37 11.80 6.72 -7.46
CA GLY A 37 10.70 7.48 -8.05
C GLY A 37 10.41 8.77 -7.30
N ASN A 38 9.24 9.34 -7.59
CA ASN A 38 8.73 10.49 -6.85
C ASN A 38 7.47 10.12 -6.04
N GLY A 39 7.19 10.89 -4.98
CA GLY A 39 6.03 10.65 -4.12
C GLY A 39 4.68 10.81 -4.82
N HIS A 40 4.61 11.49 -5.97
CA HIS A 40 3.41 11.63 -6.78
C HIS A 40 3.05 10.31 -7.46
N THR A 41 4.03 9.59 -8.02
CA THR A 41 3.84 8.26 -8.60
C THR A 41 3.31 7.28 -7.55
N VAL A 42 3.91 7.28 -6.35
CA VAL A 42 3.45 6.44 -5.23
C VAL A 42 2.03 6.80 -4.82
N LYS A 43 1.69 8.10 -4.75
CA LYS A 43 0.33 8.54 -4.44
C LYS A 43 -0.67 7.97 -5.44
N ARG A 44 -0.43 8.13 -6.74
CA ARG A 44 -1.35 7.66 -7.80
C ARG A 44 -1.45 6.14 -7.86
N ALA A 45 -0.34 5.44 -7.65
CA ALA A 45 -0.33 3.98 -7.57
C ALA A 45 -1.15 3.43 -6.38
N LEU A 46 -1.33 4.23 -5.33
CA LEU A 46 -2.11 3.90 -4.13
C LEU A 46 -3.51 4.53 -4.10
N ASP A 47 -3.91 5.20 -5.18
CA ASP A 47 -5.24 5.78 -5.33
C ASP A 47 -5.98 4.98 -6.42
N PRO A 48 -7.03 4.23 -6.07
CA PRO A 48 -7.78 3.42 -7.04
C PRO A 48 -8.27 4.24 -8.24
N GLN A 49 -8.65 5.51 -8.03
CA GLN A 49 -9.17 6.37 -9.09
C GLN A 49 -8.07 6.83 -10.06
N ASP A 50 -6.88 7.13 -9.54
CA ASP A 50 -5.73 7.57 -10.35
C ASP A 50 -4.92 6.39 -10.91
N SER A 51 -5.11 5.18 -10.39
CA SER A 51 -4.40 3.97 -10.79
C SER A 51 -4.57 3.69 -12.29
N LEU A 52 -5.74 3.98 -12.86
CA LEU A 52 -6.05 3.83 -14.30
C LEU A 52 -5.18 4.71 -15.21
N THR A 53 -4.66 5.82 -14.68
CA THR A 53 -3.78 6.76 -15.42
C THR A 53 -2.30 6.56 -15.10
N THR A 54 -1.99 5.64 -14.19
CA THR A 54 -0.64 5.27 -13.79
C THR A 54 -0.20 4.05 -14.58
N SER A 55 1.05 4.02 -15.02
CA SER A 55 1.55 2.84 -15.72
C SER A 55 1.46 1.60 -14.82
N HIS A 56 0.98 0.49 -15.38
CA HIS A 56 0.82 -0.76 -14.63
C HIS A 56 2.13 -1.21 -13.96
N GLY A 57 3.27 -1.00 -14.62
CA GLY A 57 4.59 -1.26 -14.04
C GLY A 57 4.88 -0.45 -12.78
N ASN A 58 4.49 0.82 -12.72
CA ASN A 58 4.66 1.66 -11.52
C ASN A 58 3.73 1.22 -10.39
N ILE A 59 2.53 0.74 -10.70
CA ILE A 59 1.62 0.16 -9.72
C ILE A 59 2.26 -1.07 -9.09
N LEU A 60 2.64 -2.06 -9.91
CA LEU A 60 3.26 -3.30 -9.42
C LEU A 60 4.54 -3.05 -8.62
N LEU A 61 5.39 -2.12 -9.08
CA LEU A 61 6.62 -1.76 -8.38
C LEU A 61 6.34 -1.13 -7.02
N THR A 62 5.35 -0.23 -6.95
CA THR A 62 4.92 0.40 -5.69
C THR A 62 4.37 -0.67 -4.73
N ARG A 63 3.49 -1.55 -5.23
CA ARG A 63 2.87 -2.63 -4.44
C ARG A 63 3.91 -3.57 -3.83
N LYS A 64 4.79 -4.12 -4.68
CA LYS A 64 5.87 -5.01 -4.25
C LYS A 64 6.80 -4.35 -3.23
N THR A 65 7.08 -3.06 -3.40
CA THR A 65 7.91 -2.31 -2.45
C THR A 65 7.23 -2.17 -1.09
N ILE A 66 5.93 -1.93 -1.06
CA ILE A 66 5.15 -1.86 0.19
C ILE A 66 5.14 -3.21 0.89
N GLU A 67 4.87 -4.30 0.16
CA GLU A 67 4.92 -5.67 0.70
C GLU A 67 6.26 -5.97 1.36
N GLN A 68 7.37 -5.69 0.66
CA GLN A 68 8.72 -5.89 1.19
C GLN A 68 8.96 -5.07 2.47
N MET A 69 8.58 -3.79 2.46
CA MET A 69 8.74 -2.93 3.62
C MET A 69 7.89 -3.39 4.82
N LEU A 70 6.68 -3.91 4.57
CA LEU A 70 5.83 -4.50 5.60
C LEU A 70 6.49 -5.75 6.19
N MET A 71 6.98 -6.67 5.33
CA MET A 71 7.67 -7.89 5.77
C MET A 71 8.92 -7.57 6.61
N GLU A 72 9.73 -6.59 6.21
CA GLU A 72 10.90 -6.14 6.98
C GLU A 72 10.53 -5.55 8.35
N LYS A 73 9.30 -5.04 8.49
CA LYS A 73 8.74 -4.55 9.75
C LYS A 73 8.06 -5.65 10.57
N GLY A 74 8.07 -6.89 10.09
CA GLY A 74 7.50 -8.05 10.75
C GLY A 74 6.01 -8.27 10.48
N TRP A 75 5.48 -7.72 9.39
CA TRP A 75 4.17 -8.12 8.88
C TRP A 75 4.27 -9.47 8.18
N ASP A 76 3.40 -10.41 8.54
CA ASP A 76 3.37 -11.80 8.06
C ASP A 76 2.07 -12.16 7.33
N GLY A 77 1.28 -11.15 6.94
CA GLY A 77 0.03 -11.33 6.19
C GLY A 77 0.26 -11.73 4.72
N ASP A 78 -0.83 -12.11 4.05
CA ASP A 78 -0.82 -12.51 2.64
C ASP A 78 -0.80 -11.27 1.71
N PRO A 79 0.22 -11.09 0.86
CA PRO A 79 0.26 -10.04 -0.15
C PRO A 79 -0.92 -10.03 -1.12
N LEU A 80 -1.51 -11.18 -1.46
CA LEU A 80 -2.66 -11.21 -2.38
C LEU A 80 -3.88 -10.56 -1.73
N ALA A 81 -4.19 -10.96 -0.50
CA ALA A 81 -5.29 -10.37 0.27
C ALA A 81 -5.10 -8.86 0.55
N LEU A 82 -3.86 -8.35 0.51
CA LEU A 82 -3.56 -6.93 0.72
C LEU A 82 -4.13 -6.03 -0.38
N TRP A 83 -4.19 -6.53 -1.61
CA TRP A 83 -4.58 -5.75 -2.79
C TRP A 83 -5.99 -6.05 -3.29
N ASP A 84 -6.69 -7.04 -2.71
CA ASP A 84 -8.07 -7.37 -3.07
C ASP A 84 -8.98 -6.14 -3.05
N GLU A 85 -8.86 -5.25 -2.05
CA GLU A 85 -9.64 -4.02 -1.99
C GLU A 85 -9.30 -3.04 -3.12
N TYR A 86 -8.08 -3.05 -3.64
CA TYR A 86 -7.67 -2.20 -4.76
C TYR A 86 -8.12 -2.75 -6.11
N ASP A 87 -8.09 -4.06 -6.26
CA ASP A 87 -8.35 -4.73 -7.54
C ASP A 87 -9.85 -5.00 -7.77
N ASN A 88 -10.67 -4.92 -6.72
CA ASN A 88 -12.13 -5.09 -6.77
C ASN A 88 -12.93 -3.77 -6.72
N ILE A 89 -12.29 -2.59 -6.87
CA ILE A 89 -12.93 -1.27 -7.02
C ILE A 89 -13.17 -0.97 -8.50
#